data_AF-A0AAU9WV83-F1
#
_entry.id   AF-A0AAU9WV83-F1
#
_cell.length_a   1.000
_cell.length_b   1.000
_cell.length_c   1.000
_cell.angle_alpha   90.00
_cell.angle_beta   90.00
_cell.angle_gamma   90.00
#
_symmetry.space_group_name_H-M   'P 1'
#
loop_
_entity.id
_entity.type
_entity.pdbx_description
1 polymer ?
#
loop_
_entity_poly.entity_id
_entity_poly.type
_entity_poly.pdbx_seq_one_letter_code
_entity_poly.pdbx_strand_id
1 'polypeptide(L)'
;MAGRFVLHTDTDVENFLNVEENKNTKRKTEGDLTLVLTFLATEKEYRKLEDLPPAELDTYLSRFLLSVRKKSGEEYELTTLRGFIASVERHRKKQGYSDSIITGQPFAKTRNALKSKQKQLKRLGKGTNHKRPLVSTKRRLIYFSRRESWEFIRLKHSLTR
;
A
#
# COMPACT_ATOMS: atom_id res chain seq x y z
N MET A 1 -37.41 31.64 22.76
CA MET A 1 -37.60 30.84 21.54
C MET A 1 -36.26 30.20 21.20
N ALA A 2 -36.07 28.91 21.43
CA ALA A 2 -34.86 28.22 20.97
C ALA A 2 -35.00 27.99 19.45
N GLY A 3 -34.12 28.60 18.66
CA GLY A 3 -34.08 28.39 17.21
C GLY A 3 -33.68 26.94 16.88
N ARG A 4 -34.15 26.42 15.74
CA ARG A 4 -33.82 25.08 15.25
C ARG A 4 -32.32 24.83 15.06
N PHE A 5 -31.52 25.90 14.96
CA PHE A 5 -30.09 25.84 14.71
C PHE A 5 -29.33 26.58 15.80
N VAL A 6 -28.26 25.94 16.29
CA VAL A 6 -27.26 26.53 17.18
C VAL A 6 -26.15 27.09 16.31
N LEU A 7 -25.70 28.31 16.60
CA LEU A 7 -24.54 28.90 15.95
C LEU A 7 -23.28 28.27 16.55
N HIS A 8 -22.44 27.69 15.70
CA HIS A 8 -21.11 27.21 16.05
C HIS A 8 -20.08 28.07 15.32
N THR A 9 -19.00 28.41 16.01
CA THR A 9 -17.82 29.01 15.36
C THR A 9 -16.99 27.91 14.67
N ASP A 10 -16.11 28.29 13.73
CA ASP A 10 -15.21 27.31 13.08
C ASP A 10 -14.38 26.53 14.12
N THR A 11 -13.97 27.19 15.20
CA THR A 11 -13.28 26.56 16.33
C THR A 11 -14.14 25.52 17.05
N ASP A 12 -15.44 25.77 17.23
CA ASP A 12 -16.36 24.81 17.86
C ASP A 12 -16.55 23.57 16.99
N VAL A 13 -16.62 23.77 15.67
CA VAL A 13 -16.68 22.68 14.69
C VAL A 13 -15.40 21.86 14.74
N GLU A 14 -14.23 22.49 14.72
CA GLU A 14 -12.94 21.79 14.84
C GLU A 14 -12.80 21.02 16.16
N ASN A 15 -13.22 21.62 17.27
CA ASN A 15 -13.21 20.98 18.58
C ASN A 15 -14.13 19.76 18.62
N PHE A 16 -15.35 19.88 18.09
CA PHE A 16 -16.29 18.78 18.00
C PHE A 16 -15.73 17.64 17.13
N LEU A 17 -15.17 17.96 15.97
CA LEU A 17 -14.55 16.99 15.07
C LEU A 17 -13.34 16.29 15.72
N ASN A 18 -12.51 17.02 16.48
CA ASN A 18 -11.37 16.43 17.19
C ASN A 18 -11.79 15.54 18.37
N VAL A 19 -12.88 15.88 19.08
CA VAL A 19 -13.42 15.08 20.19
C VAL A 19 -14.09 13.79 19.68
N GLU A 20 -14.86 13.91 18.60
CA GLU A 20 -15.56 12.79 17.96
C GLU A 20 -14.65 11.93 17.07
N GLU A 21 -13.41 12.39 16.80
CA GLU A 21 -12.44 11.55 16.10
C GLU A 21 -12.15 10.29 16.94
N ASN A 22 -12.52 9.14 16.37
CA ASN A 22 -12.37 7.87 17.06
C ASN A 22 -10.91 7.64 17.49
N LYS A 23 -10.68 7.64 18.81
CA LYS A 23 -9.36 7.46 19.44
C LYS A 23 -8.61 6.24 18.91
N ASN A 24 -9.32 5.15 18.57
CA ASN A 24 -8.73 3.96 17.99
C ASN A 24 -8.19 4.21 16.57
N THR A 25 -8.90 5.00 15.77
CA THR A 25 -8.47 5.39 14.42
C THR A 25 -7.26 6.30 14.47
N LYS A 26 -7.20 7.24 15.42
CA LYS A 26 -6.05 8.10 15.64
C LYS A 26 -4.80 7.30 16.00
N ARG A 27 -4.91 6.45 17.03
CA ARG A 27 -3.80 5.59 17.48
C ARG A 27 -3.28 4.65 16.37
N LYS A 28 -4.19 4.08 15.58
CA LYS A 28 -3.81 3.26 14.42
C LYS A 28 -3.06 4.08 13.38
N THR A 29 -3.56 5.28 13.07
CA THR A 29 -2.93 6.19 12.10
C THR A 29 -1.52 6.55 12.55
N GLU A 30 -1.32 6.91 13.82
CA GLU A 30 0.00 7.23 14.39
C GLU A 30 0.99 6.06 14.27
N GLY A 31 0.54 4.84 14.58
CA GLY A 31 1.36 3.63 14.43
C GLY A 31 1.73 3.34 12.98
N ASP A 32 0.78 3.46 12.06
CA ASP A 32 1.01 3.30 10.62
C ASP A 32 2.00 4.35 10.10
N LEU A 33 1.85 5.62 10.51
CA LEU A 33 2.75 6.71 10.13
C LEU A 33 4.16 6.50 10.68
N THR A 34 4.30 6.01 11.91
CA THR A 34 5.61 5.70 12.49
C THR A 34 6.32 4.63 11.65
N LEU A 35 5.59 3.63 11.16
CA LEU A 35 6.16 2.62 10.26
C LEU A 35 6.60 3.21 8.90
N VAL A 36 5.84 4.14 8.35
CA VAL A 36 6.22 4.84 7.10
C VAL A 36 7.44 5.74 7.32
N LEU A 37 7.47 6.52 8.40
CA LEU A 37 8.58 7.41 8.73
C LEU A 37 9.88 6.64 9.03
N THR A 38 9.78 5.50 9.72
CA THR A 38 10.95 4.62 9.94
C THR A 38 11.48 4.08 8.61
N PHE A 39 10.62 3.72 7.66
CA PHE A 39 11.05 3.36 6.31
C PHE A 39 11.72 4.52 5.57
N LEU A 40 11.17 5.74 5.62
CA LEU A 40 11.80 6.92 5.00
C LEU A 40 13.22 7.16 5.56
N ALA A 41 13.38 7.02 6.88
CA ALA A 41 14.69 7.13 7.51
C ALA A 41 15.69 6.07 6.99
N THR A 42 15.24 4.86 6.65
CA THR A 42 16.11 3.85 6.01
C THR A 42 16.54 4.23 4.59
N GLU A 43 15.72 5.01 3.88
CA GLU A 43 16.05 5.59 2.57
C GLU A 43 16.80 6.93 2.69
N LYS A 44 17.28 7.29 3.90
CA LYS A 44 17.96 8.56 4.23
C LYS A 44 17.10 9.81 3.98
N GLU A 45 15.79 9.68 4.09
CA GLU A 45 14.85 10.79 3.99
C GLU A 45 14.31 11.13 5.39
N TYR A 46 14.55 12.37 5.83
CA TYR A 46 14.22 12.85 7.18
C TYR A 46 13.24 14.02 7.18
N ARG A 47 12.84 14.54 6.01
CA ARG A 47 11.82 15.59 5.90
C ARG A 47 10.48 15.08 6.43
N LYS A 48 9.61 16.00 6.85
CA LYS A 48 8.24 15.65 7.23
C LYS A 48 7.48 15.19 5.98
N LEU A 49 6.49 14.31 6.16
CA LEU A 49 5.60 13.84 5.07
C LEU A 49 4.87 14.98 4.35
N GLU A 50 4.72 16.09 5.04
CA GLU A 50 4.09 17.33 4.58
C GLU A 50 5.02 18.11 3.67
N ASP A 51 6.33 18.08 3.90
CA ASP A 51 7.31 18.85 3.11
C ASP A 51 7.69 18.14 1.80
N LEU A 52 7.29 16.87 1.65
CA LEU A 52 7.60 16.07 0.47
C LEU A 52 6.66 16.43 -0.70
N PRO A 53 7.23 16.72 -1.89
CA PRO A 53 6.44 16.86 -3.10
C PRO A 53 5.64 15.58 -3.41
N PRO A 54 4.42 15.70 -3.97
CA PRO A 54 3.59 14.53 -4.27
C PRO A 54 4.29 13.45 -5.12
N ALA A 55 5.12 13.85 -6.09
CA ALA A 55 5.84 12.92 -6.97
C ALA A 55 6.98 12.14 -6.26
N GLU A 56 7.67 12.79 -5.31
CA GLU A 56 8.68 12.13 -4.48
C GLU A 56 8.01 11.16 -3.52
N LEU A 57 6.95 11.62 -2.84
CA LEU A 57 6.16 10.81 -1.93
C LEU A 57 5.56 9.59 -2.63
N ASP A 58 5.07 9.73 -3.88
CA ASP A 58 4.60 8.60 -4.69
C ASP A 58 5.68 7.53 -4.90
N THR A 59 6.92 7.96 -5.12
CA THR A 59 8.05 7.04 -5.30
C THR A 59 8.36 6.32 -3.99
N TYR A 60 8.44 7.02 -2.86
CA TYR A 60 8.68 6.40 -1.55
C TYR A 60 7.56 5.44 -1.14
N LEU A 61 6.30 5.86 -1.25
CA LEU A 61 5.15 5.01 -0.92
C LEU A 61 5.08 3.76 -1.80
N SER A 62 5.42 3.87 -3.09
CA SER A 62 5.49 2.70 -3.96
C SER A 62 6.54 1.69 -3.51
N ARG A 63 7.73 2.14 -3.08
CA ARG A 63 8.78 1.27 -2.54
C ARG A 63 8.37 0.66 -1.21
N PHE A 64 7.82 1.48 -0.31
CA PHE A 64 7.29 1.04 0.98
C PHE A 64 6.29 -0.11 0.82
N LEU A 65 5.30 0.03 -0.07
CA LEU A 65 4.28 -1.01 -0.30
C LEU A 65 4.86 -2.34 -0.80
N LEU A 66 6.00 -2.29 -1.49
CA LEU A 66 6.67 -3.49 -1.99
C LEU A 66 7.56 -4.14 -0.93
N SER A 67 8.22 -3.34 -0.09
CA SER A 67 9.18 -3.80 0.93
C SER A 67 8.57 -4.17 2.28
N VAL A 68 7.46 -3.54 2.67
CA VAL A 68 6.90 -3.63 4.02
C VAL A 68 6.41 -5.06 4.34
N ARG A 69 6.85 -5.58 5.49
CA ARG A 69 6.52 -6.92 6.00
C ARG A 69 6.26 -6.90 7.50
N LYS A 70 5.54 -7.89 8.01
CA LYS A 70 5.35 -8.08 9.45
C LYS A 70 6.68 -8.40 10.11
N LYS A 71 6.76 -8.21 11.44
CA LYS A 71 7.93 -8.62 12.24
C LYS A 71 8.27 -10.12 12.10
N SER A 72 7.27 -10.96 11.83
CA SER A 72 7.45 -12.38 11.54
C SER A 72 8.06 -12.68 10.16
N GLY A 73 8.31 -11.67 9.33
CA GLY A 73 8.75 -11.79 7.95
C GLY A 73 7.61 -12.06 6.95
N GLU A 74 6.37 -12.27 7.42
CA GLU A 74 5.23 -12.49 6.55
C GLU A 74 4.79 -11.22 5.80
N GLU A 75 4.26 -11.41 4.59
CA GLU A 75 3.62 -10.35 3.83
C GLU A 75 2.33 -9.85 4.51
N TYR A 76 2.10 -8.53 4.47
CA TYR A 76 0.83 -7.95 4.89
C TYR A 76 -0.31 -8.30 3.92
N GLU A 77 -1.53 -8.33 4.45
CA GLU A 77 -2.72 -8.42 3.62
C GLU A 77 -2.95 -7.15 2.80
N LEU A 78 -3.62 -7.28 1.66
CA LEU A 78 -3.92 -6.13 0.81
C LEU A 78 -4.78 -5.08 1.51
N THR A 79 -5.67 -5.51 2.40
CA THR A 79 -6.51 -4.66 3.26
C THR A 79 -5.65 -3.82 4.19
N THR A 80 -4.63 -4.40 4.82
CA THR A 80 -3.66 -3.68 5.66
C THR A 80 -2.83 -2.69 4.85
N LEU A 81 -2.34 -3.09 3.68
CA LEU A 81 -1.59 -2.19 2.80
C LEU A 81 -2.41 -0.96 2.36
N ARG A 82 -3.70 -1.16 2.06
CA ARG A 82 -4.64 -0.05 1.82
C ARG A 82 -4.83 0.82 3.06
N GLY A 83 -4.82 0.20 4.24
CA GLY A 83 -4.85 0.87 5.54
C GLY A 83 -3.70 1.86 5.70
N PHE A 84 -2.47 1.46 5.39
CA PHE A 84 -1.31 2.36 5.46
C PHE A 84 -1.49 3.60 4.57
N ILE A 85 -1.92 3.40 3.32
CA ILE A 85 -2.16 4.53 2.39
C ILE A 85 -3.25 5.46 2.91
N ALA A 86 -4.35 4.90 3.44
CA ALA A 86 -5.42 5.69 4.02
C ALA A 86 -4.94 6.49 5.26
N SER A 87 -4.03 5.92 6.06
CA SER A 87 -3.42 6.60 7.21
C SER A 87 -2.55 7.78 6.77
N VAL A 88 -1.73 7.62 5.71
CA VAL A 88 -0.95 8.72 5.13
C VAL A 88 -1.85 9.79 4.52
N GLU A 89 -2.91 9.40 3.80
CA GLU A 89 -3.85 10.34 3.20
C GLU A 89 -4.60 11.17 4.27
N ARG A 90 -5.08 10.53 5.35
CA ARG A 90 -5.69 11.25 6.48
C ARG A 90 -4.74 12.27 7.09
N HIS A 91 -3.48 11.89 7.28
CA HIS A 91 -2.47 12.79 7.83
C HIS A 91 -2.23 14.01 6.93
N ARG A 92 -2.04 13.82 5.62
CA ARG A 92 -1.82 14.95 4.70
C ARG A 92 -3.04 15.87 4.59
N LYS A 93 -4.25 15.32 4.59
CA LYS A 93 -5.49 16.12 4.56
C LYS A 93 -5.64 17.01 5.80
N LYS A 94 -5.23 16.53 6.97
CA LYS A 94 -5.20 17.34 8.21
C LYS A 94 -4.28 18.55 8.10
N GLN A 95 -3.31 18.50 7.20
CA GLN A 95 -2.30 19.55 6.98
C GLN A 95 -2.61 20.42 5.75
N GLY A 96 -3.85 20.36 5.24
CA GLY A 96 -4.32 21.22 4.15
C GLY A 96 -4.04 20.70 2.74
N TYR A 97 -3.53 19.47 2.57
CA TYR A 97 -3.32 18.89 1.24
C TYR A 97 -4.63 18.39 0.62
N SER A 98 -4.93 18.86 -0.59
CA SER A 98 -6.14 18.50 -1.35
C SER A 98 -6.01 17.22 -2.18
N ASP A 99 -4.79 16.88 -2.61
CA ASP A 99 -4.55 15.73 -3.48
C ASP A 99 -4.76 14.38 -2.76
N SER A 100 -5.62 13.54 -3.34
CA SER A 100 -5.82 12.17 -2.85
C SER A 100 -4.71 11.24 -3.31
N ILE A 101 -4.19 10.42 -2.40
CA ILE A 101 -3.18 9.40 -2.72
C ILE A 101 -3.80 8.24 -3.52
N ILE A 102 -5.09 7.96 -3.34
CA ILE A 102 -5.77 6.82 -3.96
C ILE A 102 -6.31 7.16 -5.35
N THR A 103 -6.78 8.38 -5.57
CA THR A 103 -7.39 8.79 -6.85
C THR A 103 -6.54 9.78 -7.63
N GLY A 104 -5.69 10.56 -6.96
CA GLY A 104 -4.88 11.61 -7.55
C GLY A 104 -3.92 11.12 -8.63
N GLN A 105 -3.76 11.97 -9.65
CA GLN A 105 -2.79 11.77 -10.71
C GLN A 105 -1.33 11.65 -10.19
N PRO A 106 -0.85 12.46 -9.21
CA PRO A 106 0.56 12.42 -8.81
C PRO A 106 0.97 11.10 -8.15
N PHE A 107 0.01 10.26 -7.71
CA PHE A 107 0.26 9.01 -7.00
C PHE A 107 0.11 7.76 -7.89
N ALA A 108 0.49 7.87 -9.17
CA ALA A 108 0.34 6.78 -10.13
C ALA A 108 1.20 5.55 -9.77
N LYS A 109 2.43 5.72 -9.30
CA LYS A 109 3.32 4.59 -8.98
C LYS A 109 2.82 3.81 -7.77
N THR A 110 2.36 4.51 -6.73
CA THR A 110 1.79 3.90 -5.52
C THR A 110 0.60 3.02 -5.87
N ARG A 111 -0.30 3.51 -6.73
CA ARG A 111 -1.47 2.73 -7.20
C ARG A 111 -1.06 1.51 -8.02
N ASN A 112 -0.07 1.66 -8.89
CA ASN A 112 0.45 0.56 -9.69
C ASN A 112 1.18 -0.49 -8.82
N ALA A 113 1.96 -0.05 -7.82
CA ALA A 113 2.59 -0.92 -6.84
C ALA A 113 1.55 -1.72 -6.06
N LEU A 114 0.48 -1.08 -5.59
CA LEU A 114 -0.62 -1.74 -4.88
C LEU A 114 -1.33 -2.79 -5.76
N LYS A 115 -1.62 -2.46 -7.02
CA LYS A 115 -2.20 -3.40 -8.00
C LYS A 115 -1.27 -4.59 -8.26
N SER A 116 0.03 -4.35 -8.41
CA SER A 116 1.04 -5.39 -8.62
C SER A 116 1.20 -6.28 -7.40
N LYS A 117 1.25 -5.71 -6.19
CA LYS A 117 1.30 -6.44 -4.92
C LYS A 117 0.05 -7.31 -4.74
N GLN A 118 -1.14 -6.80 -5.09
CA GLN A 118 -2.37 -7.61 -5.11
C GLN A 118 -2.25 -8.84 -6.03
N LYS A 119 -1.73 -8.66 -7.25
CA LYS A 119 -1.51 -9.80 -8.17
C LYS A 119 -0.51 -10.80 -7.60
N GLN A 120 0.57 -10.33 -6.98
CA GLN A 120 1.56 -11.18 -6.31
C GLN A 120 0.94 -11.98 -5.16
N LEU A 121 0.19 -11.34 -4.26
CA LEU A 121 -0.47 -12.01 -3.13
C LEU A 121 -1.47 -13.07 -3.61
N LYS A 122 -2.23 -12.79 -4.67
CA LYS A 122 -3.12 -13.79 -5.30
C LYS A 122 -2.35 -15.00 -5.83
N ARG A 123 -1.19 -14.79 -6.48
CA ARG A 123 -0.32 -15.88 -6.96
C ARG A 123 0.25 -16.74 -5.83
N LEU A 124 0.44 -16.16 -4.65
CA LEU A 124 0.93 -16.85 -3.44
C LEU A 124 -0.20 -17.53 -2.65
N GLY A 125 -1.46 -17.47 -3.12
CA GLY A 125 -2.62 -18.01 -2.41
C GLY A 125 -3.09 -17.15 -1.22
N LYS A 126 -2.42 -16.02 -0.95
CA LYS A 126 -2.71 -15.07 0.14
C LYS A 126 -3.56 -13.85 -0.28
N GLY A 127 -4.14 -13.87 -1.48
CA GLY A 127 -5.12 -12.86 -1.90
C GLY A 127 -6.43 -13.07 -1.13
N THR A 128 -7.17 -12.00 -0.83
CA THR A 128 -8.48 -12.08 -0.17
C THR A 128 -9.40 -13.06 -0.91
N ASN A 129 -9.45 -14.29 -0.40
CA ASN A 129 -10.26 -15.36 -0.94
C ASN A 129 -11.68 -15.11 -0.43
N HIS A 130 -12.53 -14.50 -1.24
CA HIS A 130 -13.92 -14.93 -1.24
C HIS A 130 -13.86 -16.41 -1.63
N LYS A 131 -14.33 -17.30 -0.74
CA LYS A 131 -14.28 -18.75 -0.86
C LYS A 131 -14.50 -19.19 -2.31
N ARG A 132 -13.42 -19.53 -3.02
CA ARG A 132 -13.48 -20.29 -4.27
C ARG A 132 -12.73 -21.59 -4.03
N PRO A 133 -13.28 -22.75 -4.44
CA PRO A 133 -12.65 -24.03 -4.19
C PRO A 133 -11.25 -24.06 -4.79
N LEU A 134 -10.29 -24.53 -4.00
CA LEU A 134 -8.90 -24.72 -4.36
C LEU A 134 -8.79 -25.69 -5.54
N VAL A 135 -8.54 -25.18 -6.75
CA VAL A 135 -7.86 -25.99 -7.77
C VAL A 135 -6.38 -25.94 -7.43
N SER A 136 -5.94 -27.03 -6.79
CA SER A 136 -4.59 -27.21 -6.27
C SER A 136 -3.53 -27.09 -7.37
N THR A 137 -2.44 -26.45 -6.99
CA THR A 137 -1.27 -26.14 -7.80
C THR A 137 -0.49 -27.41 -8.19
N LYS A 138 -0.97 -28.17 -9.18
CA LYS A 138 -0.13 -29.11 -9.95
C LYS A 138 0.44 -28.51 -11.25
N ARG A 139 0.02 -27.30 -11.64
CA ARG A 139 0.42 -26.68 -12.93
C ARG A 139 1.62 -25.73 -12.92
N ARG A 140 2.26 -25.46 -11.76
CA ARG A 140 3.40 -24.51 -11.71
C ARG A 140 4.77 -25.16 -11.90
N LEU A 141 4.94 -26.45 -11.57
CA LEU A 141 6.22 -27.15 -11.78
C LEU A 141 6.50 -27.48 -13.26
N ILE A 142 5.45 -27.67 -14.06
CA ILE A 142 5.57 -27.89 -15.51
C ILE A 142 6.11 -26.68 -16.27
N TYR A 143 5.93 -25.45 -15.77
CA TYR A 143 6.42 -24.25 -16.47
C TYR A 143 7.89 -23.93 -16.19
N PHE A 144 8.45 -24.41 -15.08
CA PHE A 144 9.88 -24.21 -14.76
C PHE A 144 10.74 -25.35 -15.34
N SER A 145 10.27 -26.59 -15.25
CA SER A 145 11.01 -27.75 -15.77
C SER A 145 11.05 -27.82 -17.31
N ARG A 146 10.06 -27.24 -18.00
CA ARG A 146 10.02 -27.27 -19.47
C ARG A 146 10.85 -26.19 -20.14
N ARG A 147 11.38 -25.18 -19.42
CA ARG A 147 12.19 -24.11 -20.04
C ARG A 147 13.68 -24.49 -20.20
N GLU A 148 14.17 -25.46 -19.44
CA GLU A 148 15.54 -25.97 -19.58
C GLU A 148 15.68 -27.09 -20.62
N SER A 149 14.58 -27.76 -20.98
CA SER A 149 14.60 -28.83 -22.00
C SER A 149 14.71 -28.33 -23.45
N TRP A 150 14.19 -27.15 -23.78
CA TRP A 150 14.20 -26.64 -25.17
C TRP A 150 15.56 -26.05 -25.59
N GLU A 151 16.30 -25.46 -24.67
CA GLU A 151 17.66 -24.95 -24.95
C GLU A 151 18.66 -26.10 -25.16
N PHE A 152 18.43 -27.26 -24.53
CA PHE A 152 19.28 -28.44 -24.68
C PHE A 152 19.08 -29.18 -26.03
N ILE A 153 17.86 -29.16 -26.57
CA ILE A 153 17.54 -29.80 -27.86
C ILE A 153 18.05 -28.96 -29.04
N ARG A 154 18.07 -27.63 -28.90
CA ARG A 154 18.55 -26.72 -29.95
C ARG A 154 20.07 -26.77 -30.12
N LEU A 155 20.85 -27.03 -29.07
CA LEU A 155 22.30 -27.18 -29.17
C LEU A 155 22.73 -28.48 -29.88
N LYS A 156 22.02 -29.61 -29.68
CA LYS A 156 22.41 -30.90 -30.26
C LYS A 156 22.25 -31.00 -31.78
N HIS A 157 21.39 -30.18 -32.40
CA HIS A 157 21.22 -30.15 -33.86
C HIS A 157 22.21 -29.25 -34.61
N SER A 158 23.10 -28.54 -33.90
CA SER A 158 24.13 -27.68 -34.52
C SER A 158 25.52 -28.31 -34.61
N LEU A 159 25.69 -29.52 -34.05
CA LEU A 159 26.98 -30.24 -33.97
C LEU A 159 27.00 -31.57 -34.74
N THR A 160 26.03 -31.78 -35.64
CA THR A 160 26.01 -32.92 -36.57
C THR A 160 25.87 -32.41 -38.00
N ARG A 161 26.97 -31.86 -38.50
CA ARG A 161 27.32 -31.83 -39.93
C ARG A 161 28.83 -31.92 -40.06
#